data_AF-A0A392PR58-F1
#
_entry.id   AF-A0A392PR58-F1
#
_cell.length_a   1.000
_cell.length_b   1.000
_cell.length_c   1.000
_cell.angle_alpha   90.00
_cell.angle_beta   90.00
_cell.angle_gamma   90.00
#
_symmetry.space_group_name_H-M   'P 1'
#
loop_
_entity.id
_entity.type
_entity.pdbx_description
1 polymer ?
#
loop_
_entity_poly.entity_id
_entity_poly.type
_entity_poly.pdbx_seq_one_letter_code
_entity_poly.pdbx_strand_id
1 'polypeptide(L)'
;MATTQPIAHIKTTLISINYGFYNFSYGQNNDKVNAIGLCRGDVKPDVCRNCLNDSRVLLTRLCPNQKEAIGWYDSCMLRYSNRSIFGIMEGLPSFFMSNSNNVTQVDQFNQVLGNLMKTLKEKAASSNDSRVKYAT
;
A
#
# COMPACT_ATOMS: atom_id res chain seq x y z
N MET A 1 -7.27 16.23 22.45
CA MET A 1 -8.17 15.50 21.53
C MET A 1 -7.83 15.93 20.11
N ALA A 2 -6.97 15.18 19.43
CA ALA A 2 -6.63 15.48 18.03
C ALA A 2 -7.83 15.07 17.16
N THR A 3 -8.32 16.00 16.37
CA THR A 3 -9.56 15.86 15.60
C THR A 3 -9.42 14.77 14.55
N THR A 4 -10.42 13.89 14.46
CA THR A 4 -10.59 12.84 13.43
C THR A 4 -10.88 13.40 12.03
N GLN A 5 -10.82 14.72 11.85
CA GLN A 5 -11.17 15.46 10.63
C GLN A 5 -10.24 15.23 9.43
N PRO A 6 -8.91 15.12 9.57
CA PRO A 6 -8.02 14.93 8.41
C PRO A 6 -8.29 13.63 7.65
N ILE A 7 -8.77 12.61 8.37
CA ILE A 7 -8.95 11.25 7.87
C ILE A 7 -10.31 11.11 7.16
N ALA A 8 -11.35 11.79 7.63
CA ALA A 8 -12.68 11.76 7.00
C ALA A 8 -12.69 12.30 5.56
N HIS A 9 -11.79 13.23 5.21
CA HIS A 9 -11.67 13.80 3.85
C HIS A 9 -10.83 12.98 2.88
N ILE A 10 -10.16 11.91 3.33
CA ILE A 10 -9.59 10.88 2.44
C ILE A 10 -10.65 10.36 1.48
N LYS A 11 -11.91 10.30 1.92
CA LYS A 11 -13.05 9.77 1.14
C LYS A 11 -13.27 10.48 -0.20
N THR A 12 -13.04 11.79 -0.29
CA THR A 12 -13.38 12.58 -1.50
C THR A 12 -12.31 12.47 -2.60
N THR A 13 -11.04 12.29 -2.22
CA THR A 13 -9.93 12.09 -3.17
C THR A 13 -9.92 10.67 -3.78
N LEU A 14 -10.54 9.70 -3.11
CA LEU A 14 -10.63 8.30 -3.57
C LEU A 14 -11.61 8.09 -4.75
N ILE A 15 -12.36 9.12 -5.20
CA ILE A 15 -13.46 8.97 -6.17
C ILE A 15 -12.96 8.94 -7.64
N SER A 16 -11.74 9.42 -7.94
CA SER A 16 -11.14 9.42 -9.30
C SER A 16 -10.08 8.33 -9.54
N ILE A 17 -10.13 7.24 -8.77
CA ILE A 17 -9.12 6.18 -8.74
C ILE A 17 -9.16 5.30 -10.01
N ASN A 18 -8.13 5.44 -10.85
CA ASN A 18 -7.89 4.60 -12.04
C ASN A 18 -6.54 3.84 -12.07
N TYR A 19 -5.59 4.04 -11.12
CA TYR A 19 -4.24 3.42 -11.19
C TYR A 19 -3.56 3.15 -9.84
N GLY A 20 -3.02 1.95 -9.64
CA GLY A 20 -2.67 1.32 -8.34
C GLY A 20 -1.72 1.99 -7.34
N PHE A 21 -1.28 3.24 -7.50
CA PHE A 21 -0.52 3.99 -6.48
C PHE A 21 -1.04 5.42 -6.35
N TYR A 22 -1.17 5.90 -5.12
CA TYR A 22 -1.69 7.24 -4.81
C TYR A 22 -0.88 7.86 -3.68
N ASN A 23 -0.65 9.17 -3.78
CA ASN A 23 -0.21 9.98 -2.67
C ASN A 23 -1.10 11.23 -2.54
N PHE A 24 -1.34 11.68 -1.31
CA PHE A 24 -2.03 12.93 -1.06
C PHE A 24 -1.64 13.52 0.29
N SER A 25 -1.79 14.84 0.41
CA SER A 25 -1.64 15.56 1.67
C SER A 25 -2.93 16.27 2.02
N TYR A 26 -3.21 16.39 3.31
CA TYR A 26 -4.32 17.17 3.83
C TYR A 26 -3.89 17.93 5.10
N GLY A 27 -4.51 19.08 5.36
CA GLY A 27 -4.20 19.92 6.51
C GLY A 27 -2.94 20.76 6.36
N GLN A 28 -2.62 21.54 7.39
CA GLN A 28 -1.47 22.44 7.44
C GLN A 28 -0.79 22.39 8.81
N ASN A 29 0.49 22.78 8.88
CA ASN A 29 1.28 22.85 10.11
C ASN A 29 1.20 21.53 10.92
N ASN A 30 0.82 21.61 12.20
CA ASN A 30 0.73 20.46 13.10
C ASN A 30 -0.41 19.48 12.76
N ASP A 31 -1.36 19.91 11.93
CA ASP A 31 -2.50 19.09 11.48
C ASP A 31 -2.29 18.49 10.09
N LYS A 32 -1.10 18.65 9.51
CA LYS A 32 -0.76 18.08 8.21
C LYS A 32 -0.63 16.56 8.29
N VAL A 33 -1.26 15.88 7.35
CA VAL A 33 -1.16 14.43 7.13
C VAL A 33 -0.77 14.17 5.67
N ASN A 34 0.20 13.29 5.47
CA ASN A 34 0.63 12.77 4.18
C ASN A 34 0.28 11.29 4.14
N ALA A 35 -0.30 10.82 3.04
CA ALA A 35 -0.73 9.45 2.91
C ALA A 35 -0.33 8.85 1.57
N ILE A 36 -0.01 7.56 1.59
CA ILE A 36 0.23 6.71 0.44
C ILE A 36 -0.80 5.59 0.46
N GLY A 37 -1.50 5.41 -0.65
CA GLY A 37 -2.36 4.26 -0.90
C GLY A 37 -1.81 3.44 -2.04
N LEU A 38 -1.84 2.13 -1.93
CA LEU A 38 -1.43 1.21 -2.97
C LEU A 38 -2.51 0.16 -3.19
N CYS A 39 -2.93 -0.06 -4.44
CA CYS A 39 -3.78 -1.17 -4.82
C CYS A 39 -2.94 -2.30 -5.38
N ARG A 40 -3.37 -3.54 -5.17
CA ARG A 40 -2.85 -4.67 -5.95
C ARG A 40 -3.19 -4.48 -7.44
N GLY A 41 -2.25 -4.79 -8.33
CA GLY A 41 -2.38 -4.46 -9.76
C GLY A 41 -3.45 -5.23 -10.54
N ASP A 42 -3.90 -6.37 -10.01
CA ASP A 42 -4.87 -7.31 -10.59
C ASP A 42 -6.30 -7.17 -10.04
N VAL A 43 -6.53 -6.32 -9.03
CA VAL A 43 -7.88 -6.14 -8.45
C VAL A 43 -8.68 -5.07 -9.17
N LYS A 44 -10.01 -5.22 -9.15
CA LYS A 44 -10.92 -4.22 -9.72
C LYS A 44 -10.85 -2.91 -8.91
N PRO A 45 -11.05 -1.73 -9.55
CA PRO A 45 -10.93 -0.44 -8.87
C PRO A 45 -11.86 -0.27 -7.67
N ASP A 46 -13.07 -0.81 -7.73
CA ASP A 46 -14.05 -0.79 -6.63
C ASP A 46 -13.59 -1.60 -5.42
N VAL A 47 -13.04 -2.80 -5.64
CA VAL A 47 -12.45 -3.64 -4.58
C VAL A 47 -11.32 -2.88 -3.87
N CYS A 48 -10.43 -2.24 -4.63
CA CYS A 48 -9.36 -1.44 -4.01
C CYS A 48 -9.91 -0.25 -3.22
N ARG A 49 -10.88 0.51 -3.77
CA ARG A 49 -11.47 1.66 -3.06
C ARG A 49 -12.12 1.25 -1.75
N ASN A 50 -12.80 0.11 -1.73
CA ASN A 50 -13.37 -0.43 -0.50
C ASN A 50 -12.27 -0.78 0.50
N CYS A 51 -11.23 -1.51 0.07
CA CYS A 51 -10.08 -1.83 0.91
C CYS A 51 -9.42 -0.58 1.52
N LEU A 52 -9.18 0.47 0.73
CA LEU A 52 -8.57 1.71 1.23
C LEU A 52 -9.48 2.44 2.24
N ASN A 53 -10.79 2.42 2.02
CA ASN A 53 -11.77 3.01 2.95
C ASN A 53 -11.84 2.24 4.28
N ASP A 54 -11.81 0.91 4.23
CA ASP A 54 -11.85 0.06 5.42
C ASP A 54 -10.54 0.17 6.21
N SER A 55 -9.41 0.14 5.50
CA SER A 55 -8.06 0.34 6.07
C SER A 55 -7.98 1.63 6.88
N ARG A 56 -8.56 2.71 6.36
CA ARG A 56 -8.59 4.01 7.04
C ARG A 56 -9.29 3.92 8.41
N VAL A 57 -10.45 3.27 8.45
CA VAL A 57 -11.22 3.10 9.69
C VAL A 57 -10.47 2.17 10.64
N LEU A 58 -9.91 1.08 10.13
CA LEU A 58 -9.21 0.09 10.94
C LEU A 58 -7.93 0.65 11.56
N LEU A 59 -7.10 1.37 10.80
CA LEU A 59 -5.85 1.94 11.30
C LEU A 59 -6.10 2.97 12.41
N THR A 60 -7.10 3.83 12.27
CA THR A 60 -7.45 4.79 13.33
C THR A 60 -7.98 4.13 14.59
N ARG A 61 -8.66 2.99 14.46
CA ARG A 61 -9.14 2.20 15.59
C ARG A 61 -8.01 1.44 16.30
N LEU A 62 -7.10 0.82 15.54
CA LEU A 62 -6.01 0.00 16.10
C LEU A 62 -4.83 0.84 16.61
N CYS A 63 -4.63 2.02 16.05
CA CYS A 63 -3.54 2.93 16.40
C CYS A 63 -4.09 4.29 16.90
N PRO A 64 -4.92 4.32 17.96
CA PRO A 64 -5.49 5.56 18.45
C PRO A 64 -4.35 6.45 18.98
N ASN A 65 -4.28 7.69 18.48
CA ASN A 65 -3.25 8.70 18.79
C ASN A 65 -1.89 8.56 18.08
N GLN A 66 -1.73 7.61 17.15
CA GLN A 66 -0.51 7.55 16.35
C GLN A 66 -0.56 8.52 15.17
N LYS A 67 0.51 9.30 14.99
CA LYS A 67 0.67 10.23 13.86
C LYS A 67 1.19 9.55 12.59
N GLU A 68 1.73 8.34 12.72
CA GLU A 68 2.09 7.48 11.60
C GLU A 68 1.50 6.09 11.82
N ALA A 69 0.97 5.48 10.76
CA ALA A 69 0.59 4.08 10.75
C ALA A 69 0.62 3.55 9.32
N ILE A 70 0.73 2.22 9.20
CA ILE A 70 0.65 1.50 7.94
C ILE A 70 -0.15 0.22 8.15
N GLY A 71 -0.94 -0.16 7.16
CA GLY A 71 -1.62 -1.46 7.09
C GLY A 71 -1.44 -2.07 5.72
N TRP A 72 -1.05 -3.34 5.70
CA TRP A 72 -0.98 -4.18 4.50
C TRP A 72 -2.15 -5.16 4.53
N TYR A 73 -2.91 -5.20 3.44
CA TYR A 73 -4.10 -6.03 3.27
C TYR A 73 -4.07 -6.68 1.88
N ASP A 74 -4.85 -7.74 1.70
CA ASP A 74 -4.84 -8.56 0.48
C ASP A 74 -5.03 -7.77 -0.83
N SER A 75 -5.78 -6.67 -0.78
CA SER A 75 -6.12 -5.86 -1.97
C SER A 75 -5.50 -4.46 -1.97
N CYS A 76 -4.95 -4.01 -0.84
CA CYS A 76 -4.39 -2.66 -0.73
C CYS A 76 -3.41 -2.50 0.43
N MET A 77 -2.58 -1.47 0.37
CA MET A 77 -1.83 -0.94 1.51
C MET A 77 -2.20 0.53 1.71
N LEU A 78 -2.32 0.95 2.97
CA LEU A 78 -2.51 2.35 3.34
C LEU A 78 -1.48 2.74 4.39
N ARG A 79 -0.73 3.81 4.11
CA ARG A 79 0.22 4.44 5.03
C ARG A 79 -0.14 5.91 5.21
N TYR A 80 -0.09 6.41 6.43
CA TYR A 80 -0.13 7.85 6.70
C TYR A 80 0.99 8.27 7.67
N SER A 81 1.38 9.53 7.59
CA SER A 81 2.35 10.16 8.47
C SER A 81 2.16 11.68 8.52
N ASN A 82 2.52 12.33 9.63
CA ASN A 82 2.60 13.78 9.72
C ASN A 82 3.87 14.39 9.08
N ARG A 83 4.88 13.57 8.75
CA ARG A 83 6.07 13.99 7.98
C ARG A 83 5.91 13.64 6.49
N SER A 84 6.75 14.23 5.64
CA SER A 84 6.76 13.85 4.22
C SER A 84 7.25 12.41 4.06
N ILE A 85 6.53 11.62 3.26
CA ILE A 85 6.85 10.21 2.95
C ILE A 85 6.94 9.95 1.44
N PHE A 86 6.87 11.00 0.62
CA PHE A 86 6.87 10.87 -0.84
C PHE A 86 8.29 10.93 -1.40
N GLY A 87 8.61 10.01 -2.31
CA GLY A 87 9.93 9.96 -2.95
C GLY A 87 11.08 9.55 -2.01
N ILE A 88 10.76 9.10 -0.79
CA ILE A 88 11.75 8.68 0.21
C ILE A 88 11.76 7.15 0.23
N MET A 89 12.93 6.55 0.00
CA MET A 89 13.12 5.11 0.13
C MET A 89 13.26 4.75 1.60
N GLU A 90 12.33 3.93 2.11
CA GLU A 90 12.35 3.43 3.49
C GLU A 90 12.10 1.93 3.50
N GLY A 91 12.96 1.18 4.20
CA GLY A 91 12.81 -0.26 4.36
C GLY A 91 11.95 -0.67 5.56
N LEU A 92 11.56 0.29 6.41
CA LEU A 92 10.78 0.05 7.61
C LEU A 92 9.61 1.05 7.71
N PRO A 93 8.51 0.66 8.39
CA PRO A 93 8.22 -0.69 8.88
C PRO A 93 8.00 -1.70 7.73
N SER A 94 8.31 -2.97 7.98
CA SER A 94 8.12 -4.08 7.03
C SER A 94 7.29 -5.19 7.66
N PHE A 95 6.54 -5.90 6.82
CA PHE A 95 5.76 -7.06 7.22
C PHE A 95 6.08 -8.21 6.26
N PHE A 96 6.43 -9.36 6.81
CA PHE A 96 6.78 -10.55 6.03
C PHE A 96 5.74 -11.63 6.29
N MET A 97 5.25 -12.24 5.21
CA MET A 97 4.36 -13.38 5.28
C MET A 97 4.97 -14.53 4.49
N SER A 98 5.17 -15.67 5.15
CA SER A 98 5.68 -16.89 4.53
C SER A 98 4.58 -17.94 4.42
N ASN A 99 4.66 -18.77 3.39
CA ASN A 99 3.84 -19.96 3.29
C ASN A 99 4.44 -21.06 4.17
N SER A 100 3.64 -21.68 5.04
CA SER A 100 4.08 -22.75 5.94
C SER A 100 4.08 -24.15 5.31
N ASN A 101 3.59 -24.28 4.07
CA ASN A 101 3.55 -25.57 3.38
C ASN A 101 4.94 -26.03 2.94
N ASN A 102 5.14 -27.35 2.97
CA ASN A 102 6.40 -27.95 2.53
C ASN A 102 6.49 -28.03 0.99
N VAL A 103 7.68 -27.79 0.45
CA VAL A 103 7.98 -27.93 -0.96
C VAL A 103 8.73 -29.26 -1.17
N THR A 104 8.11 -30.20 -1.87
CA THR A 104 8.70 -31.53 -2.10
C THR A 104 9.82 -31.53 -3.13
N GLN A 105 9.70 -30.74 -4.22
CA GLN A 105 10.69 -30.63 -5.29
C GLN A 105 11.40 -29.27 -5.23
N VAL A 106 12.29 -29.10 -4.24
CA VAL A 106 12.91 -27.82 -3.90
C VAL A 106 13.69 -27.20 -5.07
N ASP A 107 14.50 -27.99 -5.77
CA ASP A 107 15.34 -27.47 -6.86
C ASP A 107 14.52 -26.94 -8.04
N GLN A 108 13.49 -27.70 -8.45
CA GLN A 108 12.58 -27.29 -9.52
C GLN A 108 11.77 -26.06 -9.11
N PHE A 109 11.27 -26.04 -7.87
CA PHE A 109 10.54 -24.88 -7.33
C PHE A 109 11.41 -23.62 -7.36
N ASN A 110 12.65 -23.71 -6.88
CA ASN A 110 13.59 -22.59 -6.87
C ASN A 110 13.93 -22.10 -8.28
N GLN A 111 14.07 -23.02 -9.25
CA GLN A 111 14.29 -22.67 -10.65
C GLN A 111 13.11 -21.88 -11.24
N VAL A 112 11.88 -22.37 -11.03
CA VAL A 112 10.66 -21.71 -11.51
C VAL A 112 10.46 -20.35 -10.81
N LEU A 113 10.64 -20.30 -9.49
CA LEU A 113 10.52 -19.07 -8.71
C LEU A 113 11.55 -18.03 -9.16
N GLY A 114 12.82 -18.43 -9.34
CA GLY A 114 13.88 -17.54 -9.80
C GLY A 114 13.59 -16.94 -11.17
N ASN A 115 13.14 -17.77 -12.12
CA ASN A 115 12.74 -17.32 -13.45
C ASN A 115 11.54 -16.36 -13.40
N LEU A 116 10.51 -16.70 -12.63
CA LEU A 116 9.33 -15.86 -12.45
C LEU A 116 9.72 -14.48 -11.89
N MET A 117 10.51 -14.45 -10.81
CA MET A 117 10.94 -13.21 -10.18
C MET A 117 11.81 -12.36 -11.11
N LYS A 118 12.67 -13.00 -11.92
CA LYS A 118 13.46 -12.30 -12.95
C LYS A 118 12.55 -11.63 -13.97
N THR A 119 11.61 -12.37 -14.56
CA THR A 119 10.66 -11.83 -15.56
C THR A 119 9.80 -10.72 -14.99
N LEU A 120 9.33 -10.84 -13.74
CA LEU A 120 8.55 -9.79 -13.09
C LEU A 120 9.36 -8.51 -12.87
N LYS A 121 10.63 -8.63 -12.44
CA LYS A 121 11.54 -7.48 -12.29
C LYS A 121 11.78 -6.78 -13.63
N GLU A 122 12.05 -7.54 -14.68
CA GLU A 122 12.25 -7.00 -16.04
C GLU A 122 10.99 -6.28 -16.55
N LYS A 123 9.81 -6.86 -16.32
CA LYS A 123 8.52 -6.25 -16.68
C LYS A 123 8.26 -4.96 -15.90
N ALA A 124 8.52 -4.95 -14.59
CA ALA A 124 8.34 -3.76 -13.77
C ALA A 124 9.27 -2.62 -14.18
N ALA A 125 10.53 -2.94 -14.54
CA ALA A 125 11.53 -1.97 -14.94
C ALA A 125 11.26 -1.35 -16.33
N SER A 126 10.72 -2.14 -17.27
CA SER A 126 10.52 -1.72 -18.67
C SER A 126 9.12 -1.16 -18.98
N SER A 127 8.13 -1.40 -18.11
CA SER A 127 6.74 -1.02 -18.38
C SER A 127 6.45 0.45 -18.08
N ASN A 128 5.65 1.08 -18.95
CA ASN A 128 5.04 2.38 -18.70
C ASN A 128 3.75 2.30 -17.87
N ASP A 129 3.19 1.10 -17.69
CA ASP A 129 2.02 0.86 -16.85
C ASP A 129 2.43 0.89 -15.37
N SER A 130 1.91 1.84 -14.60
CA SER A 130 2.19 1.96 -13.16
C SER A 130 1.67 0.77 -12.36
N ARG A 131 0.67 0.02 -12.86
CA ARG A 131 0.08 -1.13 -12.16
C ARG A 131 1.04 -2.29 -11.97
N VAL A 132 2.10 -2.38 -12.78
CA VAL A 132 3.10 -3.46 -12.69
C VAL A 132 4.35 -3.04 -11.91
N LYS A 133 4.41 -1.79 -11.44
CA LYS A 133 5.56 -1.25 -10.70
C LYS A 133 5.47 -1.50 -9.20
N TYR A 134 4.30 -1.88 -8.72
CA TYR A 134 4.00 -1.98 -7.30
C TYR A 134 3.32 -3.31 -6.97
N ALA A 135 3.64 -3.83 -5.79
CA ALA A 135 2.98 -4.98 -5.18
C ALA A 135 2.70 -4.65 -3.71
N THR A 136 1.57 -5.12 -3.22
CA THR A 136 1.14 -5.03 -1.81
C THR A 136 1.40 -6.35 -1.12
#